data_AF-A0A151QVZ5-F1
#
_entry.id   AF-A0A151QVZ5-F1
#
_cell.length_a   1.000
_cell.length_b   1.000
_cell.length_c   1.000
_cell.angle_alpha   90.00
_cell.angle_beta   90.00
_cell.angle_gamma   90.00
#
_symmetry.space_group_name_H-M   'P 1'
#
loop_
_entity.id
_entity.type
_entity.pdbx_description
1 polymer ?
#
loop_
_entity_poly.entity_id
_entity_poly.type
_entity_poly.pdbx_seq_one_letter_code
_entity_poly.pdbx_strand_id
1 'polypeptide(L)' 'LVNGSPSSEFGVGRGLRQGDPLAPFLFLIAAGGLSSLMSKAVQECVFTGYMVGGDAVPISHL' A
#
# COMPACT_ATOMS: atom_id res chain seq x y z
N LEU A 1 -20.88 7.60 11.44
CA LEU A 1 -21.54 8.38 12.53
C LEU A 1 -20.75 9.67 12.71
N VAL A 2 -21.33 10.82 12.41
CA VAL A 2 -20.78 12.10 12.88
C VAL A 2 -21.53 12.45 14.16
N ASN A 3 -20.82 12.60 15.28
CA ASN A 3 -21.40 12.88 16.59
C ASN A 3 -22.53 11.91 17.00
N GLY A 4 -22.37 10.61 16.74
CA GLY A 4 -23.35 9.58 17.14
C GLY A 4 -24.61 9.48 16.28
N SER A 5 -24.75 10.29 15.23
CA SER A 5 -25.86 10.22 14.27
C SER A 5 -25.44 9.56 12.94
N PRO A 6 -26.31 8.78 12.26
CA PRO A 6 -26.01 8.18 10.96
C PRO A 6 -25.59 9.27 9.97
N SER A 7 -24.35 9.19 9.51
CA SER A 7 -23.87 10.03 8.40
C SER A 7 -24.28 9.35 7.10
N SER A 8 -24.56 10.14 6.06
CA SER A 8 -24.80 9.61 4.72
C SER A 8 -23.66 8.67 4.30
N GLU A 9 -23.99 7.60 3.58
CA GLU A 9 -22.98 6.75 2.94
C GLU A 9 -22.09 7.61 2.06
N PHE A 10 -20.79 7.43 2.21
CA PHE A 10 -19.81 8.11 1.37
C PHE A 10 -19.45 7.21 0.19
N GLY A 11 -19.37 7.78 -1.01
CA GLY A 11 -18.84 7.06 -2.15
C GLY A 11 -17.37 6.70 -1.93
N VAL A 12 -17.03 5.44 -2.18
CA VAL A 12 -15.64 4.98 -2.16
C VAL A 12 -14.95 5.50 -3.43
N GLY A 13 -14.02 6.43 -3.25
CA GLY A 13 -13.15 6.95 -4.31
C GLY A 13 -11.77 6.30 -4.28
N ARG A 14 -10.89 6.69 -5.23
CA ARG A 14 -9.46 6.34 -5.13
C ARG A 14 -8.82 7.13 -3.99
N GLY A 15 -8.09 6.44 -3.11
CA GLY A 15 -7.37 7.04 -1.99
C GLY A 15 -8.10 6.94 -0.66
N LEU A 16 -7.36 7.13 0.42
CA LEU A 16 -7.91 7.19 1.78
C LEU A 16 -8.38 8.62 2.06
N ARG A 17 -9.52 8.76 2.72
CA ARG A 17 -10.01 10.08 3.15
C ARG A 17 -9.03 10.65 4.17
N GLN A 18 -8.41 11.78 3.83
CA GLN A 18 -7.59 12.52 4.79
C GLN A 18 -8.47 12.93 5.98
N GLY A 19 -8.00 12.68 7.20
CA GLY A 19 -8.79 12.90 8.42
C GLY A 19 -9.66 11.70 8.84
N ASP A 20 -9.66 10.59 8.09
CA ASP A 20 -10.15 9.31 8.61
C ASP A 20 -9.12 8.75 9.59
N PRO A 21 -9.46 8.56 10.88
CA PRO A 21 -8.55 8.01 11.87
C PRO A 21 -8.03 6.61 11.53
N LEU A 22 -8.71 5.86 10.64
CA LEU A 22 -8.31 4.52 10.22
C LEU A 22 -7.39 4.49 9.00
N ALA A 23 -7.31 5.59 8.24
CA ALA A 23 -6.49 5.66 7.04
C ALA A 23 -5.02 5.24 7.26
N PRO A 24 -4.32 5.66 8.33
CA PRO A 24 -2.93 5.24 8.55
C PRO A 24 -2.78 3.72 8.72
N PHE A 25 -3.72 3.08 9.42
CA PHE A 25 -3.70 1.63 9.63
C PHE A 25 -3.97 0.88 8.33
N LEU A 26 -4.96 1.33 7.55
CA LEU A 26 -5.28 0.75 6.25
C LEU A 26 -4.10 0.86 5.28
N PHE A 27 -3.40 1.99 5.29
CA PHE A 27 -2.19 2.18 4.49
C PHE A 27 -1.09 1.17 4.88
N LEU A 28 -0.81 1.01 6.18
CA LEU A 28 0.21 0.06 6.66
C LEU A 28 -0.12 -1.38 6.28
N ILE A 29 -1.38 -1.79 6.42
CA ILE A 29 -1.83 -3.13 6.04
C ILE A 29 -1.64 -3.35 4.53
N ALA A 30 -2.09 -2.40 3.70
CA ALA A 30 -1.97 -2.49 2.25
C ALA A 30 -0.51 -2.49 1.79
N ALA A 31 0.33 -1.59 2.34
CA ALA A 31 1.74 -1.51 2.01
C ALA A 31 2.51 -2.77 2.42
N GLY A 32 2.26 -3.29 3.64
CA GLY A 32 2.87 -4.53 4.12
C GLY A 32 2.45 -5.75 3.31
N GLY A 33 1.16 -5.86 2.98
CA GLY A 33 0.65 -6.93 2.11
C GLY A 33 1.26 -6.87 0.71
N LEU A 34 1.33 -5.68 0.10
CA LEU A 34 1.93 -5.48 -1.21
C LEU A 34 3.42 -5.82 -1.21
N SER A 35 4.17 -5.41 -0.17
CA SER A 35 5.58 -5.77 0.02
C SER A 35 5.77 -7.29 0.03
N SER A 36 4.99 -8.00 0.84
CA SER A 36 5.07 -9.45 0.93
C SER A 36 4.75 -10.15 -0.40
N LEU A 37 3.76 -9.64 -1.14
CA LEU A 37 3.39 -10.18 -2.45
C LEU A 37 4.49 -9.94 -3.49
N MET A 38 5.12 -8.77 -3.48
CA MET A 38 6.23 -8.45 -4.39
C MET A 38 7.45 -9.32 -4.11
N SER A 39 7.81 -9.53 -2.84
CA SER A 39 8.90 -10.44 -2.46
C SER A 39 8.63 -11.87 -2.95
N LYS A 40 7.38 -12.34 -2.83
CA LYS A 40 6.99 -13.65 -3.34
C LYS A 40 7.05 -13.72 -4.87
N ALA A 41 6.61 -12.69 -5.58
CA ALA A 41 6.68 -12.64 -7.04
C ALA A 41 8.12 -12.69 -7.56
N VAL A 42 9.08 -12.08 -6.86
CA VAL A 42 10.51 -12.19 -7.16
C VAL A 42 11.03 -13.60 -6.89
N GLN A 43 10.66 -14.20 -5.75
CA GLN A 43 11.05 -15.56 -5.41
C GLN A 43 10.53 -16.60 -6.42
N GLU A 44 9.32 -16.40 -6.95
CA GLU A 44 8.72 -17.25 -7.96
C GLU A 44 9.19 -16.93 -9.40
N CYS A 45 10.14 -16.00 -9.56
CA CYS A 45 10.66 -15.53 -10.85
C CYS A 45 9.56 -14.96 -11.79
N VAL A 46 8.39 -14.60 -11.26
CA VAL A 46 7.29 -13.97 -11.99
C VAL A 46 7.56 -12.47 -12.19
N PHE A 47 8.38 -11.89 -11.33
CA PHE A 47 8.83 -10.52 -11.42
C PHE A 47 10.35 -10.44 -11.23
N THR A 48 11.03 -9.67 -12.08
CA THR A 48 12.46 -9.35 -11.88
C THR A 48 12.56 -7.95 -11.32
N GLY A 49 13.19 -7.81 -10.15
CA GLY A 49 13.43 -6.51 -9.53
C GLY A 49 14.26 -5.57 -10.41
N TYR A 50 14.11 -4.27 -10.20
CA TYR A 50 14.85 -3.27 -10.97
C TYR A 50 16.15 -2.89 -10.26
N MET A 51 17.25 -2.82 -11.02
CA MET A 51 18.59 -2.53 -10.54
C MET A 51 19.09 -1.22 -11.15
N VAL A 52 19.78 -0.38 -10.38
CA VAL A 52 20.31 0.93 -10.82
C VAL A 52 21.83 1.00 -10.70
N GLY A 53 22.44 1.68 -11.66
CA GLY A 53 23.87 1.97 -11.67
C GLY A 53 24.74 0.81 -12.14
N GLY A 54 26.03 1.09 -12.35
CA GLY A 54 27.02 0.07 -12.75
C GLY A 54 27.20 -1.03 -11.69
N ASP A 55 26.95 -0.69 -10.42
CA ASP A 55 27.04 -1.61 -9.29
C ASP A 55 25.76 -2.45 -9.07
N ALA A 56 24.76 -2.30 -9.96
CA ALA A 56 23.49 -3.03 -9.92
C ALA A 56 22.83 -3.00 -8.53
N VAL A 57 22.58 -1.80 -8.01
CA VAL A 57 21.92 -1.64 -6.71
C VAL A 57 20.42 -1.91 -6.86
N PRO A 58 19.82 -2.84 -6.11
CA PRO A 58 18.39 -3.08 -6.16
C PRO A 58 17.63 -1.83 -5.70
N ILE A 59 16.68 -1.35 -6.51
CA ILE A 59 15.71 -0.37 -6.04
C ILE A 59 14.70 -1.11 -5.16
N SER A 60 14.75 -0.83 -3.87
CA SER A 60 13.65 -1.08 -2.96
C SER A 60 13.29 0.25 -2.29
N HIS A 61 12.02 0.64 -2.35
CA HIS A 61 11.47 1.71 -1.51
C HIS A 61 11.02 1.18 -0.13
N LEU A 62 11.33 -0.08 0.18
CA LEU A 62 11.05 -0.80 1.42
C LEU A 62 12.33 -1.41 1.99
#